data_AF-A0A7C4W597-F1
#
_entry.id   AF-A0A7C4W597-F1
#
_cell.length_a   1.000
_cell.length_b   1.000
_cell.length_c   1.000
_cell.angle_alpha   90.00
_cell.angle_beta   90.00
_cell.angle_gamma   90.00
#
_symmetry.space_group_name_H-M   'P 1'
#
loop_
_entity.id
_entity.type
_entity.pdbx_description
1 polymer ?
#
loop_
_entity_poly.entity_id
_entity_poly.type
_entity_poly.pdbx_seq_one_letter_code
_entity_poly.pdbx_strand_id
1 'polypeptide(L)'
;MTPSIEKPSIDLYVSIEILMINSRVLAELDRLALEKNNLDIMSDFTLYLNQEWRLVKPYIVDAFWYDLGSTEKYGKLTNELVQRYLEELGE
;
A
#
# COMPACT_ATOMS: atom_id res chain seq x y z
N MET A 1 -0.40 -14.62 12.17
CA MET A 1 -0.78 -13.76 11.04
C MET A 1 -0.16 -14.35 9.80
N THR A 2 -0.91 -14.48 8.70
CA THR A 2 -0.39 -15.01 7.43
C THR A 2 0.69 -14.06 6.90
N PRO A 3 1.83 -14.55 6.40
CA PRO A 3 2.83 -13.69 5.78
C PRO A 3 2.21 -12.92 4.60
N SER A 4 2.55 -11.63 4.49
CA SER A 4 2.24 -10.83 3.31
C SER A 4 3.11 -11.32 2.16
N ILE A 5 2.52 -11.52 0.98
CA ILE A 5 3.19 -12.00 -0.22
C ILE A 5 2.75 -11.08 -1.35
N GLU A 6 3.70 -10.62 -2.17
CA GLU A 6 3.38 -9.82 -3.34
C GLU A 6 2.66 -10.68 -4.39
N LYS A 7 1.53 -10.18 -4.92
CA LYS A 7 0.75 -10.81 -6.01
C LYS A 7 0.44 -12.31 -5.76
N PRO A 8 -0.29 -12.64 -4.68
CA PRO A 8 -0.66 -14.02 -4.40
C PRO A 8 -1.64 -14.55 -5.46
N SER A 9 -1.65 -15.86 -5.66
CA SER A 9 -2.56 -16.55 -6.59
C SER A 9 -3.94 -16.89 -5.98
N ILE A 10 -4.26 -16.34 -4.81
CA ILE A 10 -5.47 -16.60 -4.03
C ILE A 10 -6.16 -15.28 -3.65
N ASP A 11 -7.48 -15.28 -3.53
CA ASP A 11 -8.24 -14.11 -3.09
C ASP A 11 -7.97 -13.81 -1.62
N LEU A 12 -7.21 -12.74 -1.40
CA LEU A 12 -6.86 -12.19 -0.09
C LEU A 12 -7.12 -10.69 -0.09
N TYR A 13 -7.19 -10.10 1.11
CA TYR A 13 -7.10 -8.65 1.26
C TYR A 13 -5.82 -8.14 0.59
N VAL A 14 -5.98 -7.13 -0.28
CA VAL A 14 -4.86 -6.46 -0.96
C VAL A 14 -4.52 -5.16 -0.24
N SER A 15 -3.23 -4.82 -0.22
CA SER A 15 -2.79 -3.50 0.26
C SER A 15 -3.14 -2.44 -0.78
N ILE A 16 -3.63 -1.28 -0.32
CA ILE A 16 -3.88 -0.08 -1.14
C ILE A 16 -2.75 0.96 -1.05
N GLU A 17 -1.60 0.55 -0.53
CA GLU A 17 -0.36 1.37 -0.40
C GLU A 17 -0.50 2.63 0.46
N ILE A 18 -1.45 2.63 1.40
CA ILE A 18 -1.53 3.65 2.45
C ILE A 18 -0.83 3.13 3.70
N LEU A 19 0.20 3.86 4.13
CA LEU A 19 1.03 3.50 5.27
C LEU A 19 1.01 4.59 6.34
N MET A 20 0.81 4.19 7.59
CA MET A 20 1.06 5.03 8.76
C MET A 20 2.31 4.51 9.47
N ILE A 21 3.36 5.33 9.51
CA ILE A 21 4.69 4.91 9.99
C ILE A 21 5.09 5.79 11.18
N ASN A 22 5.57 5.14 12.24
CA ASN A 22 6.23 5.87 13.33
C ASN A 22 7.62 6.31 12.86
N SER A 23 7.95 7.59 13.03
CA SER A 23 9.23 8.16 12.56
C SER A 23 10.47 7.43 13.08
N ARG A 24 10.39 6.76 14.24
CA ARG A 24 11.50 5.94 14.78
C ARG A 24 11.89 4.77 13.88
N VAL A 25 10.97 4.30 13.04
CA VAL A 25 11.18 3.16 12.14
C VAL A 25 11.90 3.58 10.85
N LEU A 26 11.97 4.89 10.55
CA LEU A 26 12.64 5.38 9.33
C LEU A 26 14.15 5.11 9.32
N ALA A 27 14.79 4.99 10.49
CA ALA A 27 16.20 4.61 10.56
C ALA A 27 16.47 3.21 9.96
N GLU A 28 15.50 2.30 10.02
CA GLU A 28 15.61 0.98 9.40
C GLU A 28 15.48 1.06 7.87
N LEU A 29 14.69 2.01 7.37
CA LEU A 29 14.57 2.28 5.94
C LEU A 29 15.90 2.78 5.37
N ASP A 30 16.56 3.72 6.07
CA ASP A 30 17.88 4.22 5.69
C ASP A 30 18.92 3.09 5.66
N ARG A 31 18.87 2.19 6.65
CA ARG A 31 19.77 1.03 6.69
C ARG A 31 19.56 0.10 5.50
N LEU A 32 18.31 -0.27 5.21
CA LEU A 32 17.97 -1.10 4.06
C LEU A 32 18.36 -0.45 2.72
N ALA A 33 18.23 0.88 2.60
CA ALA A 33 18.60 1.61 1.40
C ALA A 33 20.12 1.58 1.14
N LEU A 34 20.96 1.42 2.17
CA LEU A 34 22.40 1.22 2.00
C LEU A 34 22.74 -0.19 1.46
N GLU A 35 21.89 -1.18 1.75
CA GLU A 35 22.10 -2.57 1.34
C GLU A 35 21.50 -2.85 -0.05
N LYS A 36 20.53 -2.04 -0.51
CA LYS A 36 19.76 -2.29 -1.75
C LYS A 36 19.62 -1.04 -2.62
N ASN A 37 20.12 -1.13 -3.85
CA ASN A 37 20.10 -0.03 -4.84
C ASN A 37 18.71 0.34 -5.39
N ASN A 38 17.70 -0.51 -5.21
CA ASN A 38 16.33 -0.26 -5.67
C ASN A 38 15.36 -0.85 -4.64
N LEU A 39 15.15 -0.09 -3.57
CA LEU A 39 14.33 -0.50 -2.44
C LEU A 39 12.85 -0.25 -2.73
N ASP A 40 12.05 -1.29 -2.59
CA ASP A 40 10.59 -1.22 -2.69
C ASP A 40 9.97 -1.12 -1.29
N ILE A 41 9.09 -0.13 -1.09
CA ILE A 41 8.48 0.08 0.22
C ILE A 41 7.63 -1.13 0.63
N MET A 42 6.87 -1.70 -0.29
CA MET A 42 5.93 -2.77 0.00
C MET A 42 6.63 -4.13 0.08
N SER A 43 7.39 -4.51 -0.94
CA SER A 43 8.02 -5.84 -1.03
C SER A 43 9.35 -5.95 -0.29
N ASP A 44 10.03 -4.85 0.05
CA ASP A 44 11.23 -4.91 0.89
C ASP A 44 10.97 -4.41 2.30
N PHE A 45 10.61 -3.13 2.44
CA PHE A 45 10.58 -2.49 3.76
C PHE A 45 9.48 -3.03 4.66
N THR A 46 8.22 -3.12 4.18
CA THR A 46 7.15 -3.66 5.03
C THR A 46 7.34 -5.15 5.32
N LEU A 47 7.90 -5.93 4.38
CA LEU A 47 8.22 -7.33 4.63
C LEU A 47 9.33 -7.46 5.68
N TYR A 48 10.41 -6.68 5.58
CA TYR A 48 11.48 -6.63 6.58
C TYR A 48 10.93 -6.30 7.97
N LEU A 49 10.11 -5.25 8.10
CA LEU A 49 9.51 -4.86 9.38
C LEU A 49 8.60 -5.95 9.96
N ASN A 50 7.92 -6.70 9.11
CA ASN A 50 7.07 -7.79 9.54
C ASN A 50 7.88 -9.02 9.97
N GLN A 51 8.95 -9.35 9.26
CA GLN A 51 9.81 -10.51 9.53
C GLN A 51 10.68 -10.31 10.78
N GLU A 52 11.41 -9.19 10.84
CA GLU A 52 12.39 -8.94 11.90
C GLU A 52 11.74 -8.41 13.18
N TRP A 53 10.68 -7.61 13.06
CA TRP A 53 10.13 -6.86 14.21
C TRP A 53 8.66 -7.15 14.51
N ARG A 54 7.93 -7.82 13.61
CA ARG A 54 6.47 -8.06 13.70
C ARG A 54 5.65 -6.79 13.96
N LEU A 55 6.06 -5.67 13.37
CA LEU A 55 5.48 -4.34 13.64
C LEU A 55 4.37 -3.93 12.66
N VAL A 56 4.18 -4.66 11.57
CA VAL A 56 3.21 -4.30 10.53
C VAL A 56 1.84 -4.87 10.88
N LYS A 57 0.83 -4.00 10.96
CA LYS A 57 -0.57 -4.39 11.18
C LYS A 57 -1.44 -3.88 10.03
N PRO A 58 -2.25 -4.73 9.40
CA PRO A 58 -3.20 -4.28 8.41
C PRO A 58 -4.33 -3.50 9.07
N TYR A 59 -4.82 -2.48 8.37
CA TYR A 59 -6.08 -1.82 8.67
C TYR A 59 -7.02 -2.09 7.50
N ILE A 60 -8.10 -2.82 7.74
CA ILE A 60 -9.08 -3.15 6.70
C ILE A 60 -10.00 -1.94 6.56
N VAL A 61 -10.12 -1.47 5.32
CA VAL A 61 -11.02 -0.37 4.97
C VAL A 61 -12.11 -0.90 4.03
N ASP A 62 -13.34 -0.47 4.29
CA ASP A 62 -14.46 -0.61 3.38
C ASP A 62 -14.73 0.77 2.75
N ALA A 63 -14.00 1.06 1.68
CA ALA A 63 -14.06 2.33 0.98
C ALA A 63 -13.76 2.14 -0.51
N PHE A 64 -14.21 3.08 -1.32
CA PHE A 64 -13.85 3.11 -2.72
C PHE A 64 -12.34 3.36 -2.89
N TRP A 65 -11.70 2.51 -3.71
CA TRP A 65 -10.32 2.66 -4.15
C TRP A 65 -10.20 2.33 -5.64
N TYR A 66 -9.43 3.14 -6.38
CA TYR A 66 -9.28 2.98 -7.82
C TYR A 66 -7.80 3.00 -8.22
N ASP A 67 -7.32 1.86 -8.72
CA ASP A 67 -5.96 1.73 -9.24
C ASP A 67 -5.81 2.46 -10.59
N LEU A 68 -4.88 3.40 -10.68
CA LEU A 68 -4.55 4.13 -11.92
C LEU A 68 -3.30 3.61 -12.62
N GLY A 69 -2.80 2.43 -12.25
CA GLY A 69 -1.54 1.85 -12.73
C GLY A 69 -1.45 1.46 -14.21
N SER A 70 -2.43 1.83 -15.05
CA SER A 70 -2.34 1.64 -16.50
C SER A 70 -3.07 2.75 -17.27
N THR A 71 -2.63 3.01 -18.51
CA THR A 71 -3.28 3.97 -19.41
C THR A 71 -4.75 3.64 -19.67
N GLU A 72 -5.09 2.36 -19.73
CA GLU A 72 -6.47 1.92 -19.91
C GLU A 72 -7.33 2.27 -18.69
N LYS A 73 -6.84 2.01 -17.47
CA LYS A 73 -7.54 2.38 -16.22
C LYS A 73 -7.67 3.89 -16.10
N TYR A 74 -6.61 4.64 -16.43
CA TYR A 74 -6.65 6.10 -16.49
C TYR A 74 -7.68 6.61 -17.51
N GLY A 75 -7.74 6.05 -18.71
CA GLY A 75 -8.71 6.46 -19.74
C GLY A 75 -10.16 6.18 -19.37
N LYS A 76 -10.41 5.27 -18.43
CA LYS A 76 -11.75 4.96 -17.88
C LYS A 76 -12.14 5.88 -16.71
N LEU A 77 -11.23 6.70 -16.20
CA LEU A 77 -11.52 7.69 -15.17
C LEU A 77 -12.31 8.84 -15.79
N THR A 78 -13.54 9.08 -15.32
CA THR A 78 -14.39 10.19 -15.78
C THR A 78 -14.64 11.18 -14.65
N ASN A 79 -14.99 12.42 -15.01
CA ASN A 79 -15.34 13.44 -14.02
C ASN A 79 -16.56 13.02 -13.19
N GLU A 80 -17.53 12.33 -13.80
CA GLU A 80 -18.71 11.82 -13.10
C GLU A 80 -18.34 10.75 -12.07
N LEU A 81 -17.36 9.89 -12.39
CA LEU A 81 -16.85 8.88 -11.46
C LEU A 81 -16.15 9.56 -10.28
N VAL A 82 -15.28 10.53 -10.55
CA VAL A 82 -14.57 11.28 -9.52
C VAL A 82 -15.54 12.05 -8.63
N GLN A 83 -16.49 12.76 -9.23
CA GLN A 83 -17.48 13.56 -8.51
C GLN A 83 -18.33 12.68 -7.60
N ARG A 84 -18.81 11.52 -8.08
CA ARG A 84 -19.57 10.56 -7.25
C ARG A 84 -18.86 10.22 -5.94
N TYR A 85 -17.57 9.91 -6.00
CA TYR A 85 -16.82 9.49 -4.82
C TYR A 85 -16.23 10.66 -4.01
N LEU A 86 -16.08 11.85 -4.60
CA LEU A 86 -15.69 13.05 -3.86
C LEU A 86 -16.87 13.71 -3.12
N GLU A 87 -18.08 13.63 -3.67
CA GLU A 87 -19.30 14.11 -2.99
C GLU A 87 -19.57 13.33 -1.69
N GLU A 88 -19.18 12.05 -1.65
CA GLU A 88 -19.22 11.23 -0.43
C GLU A 88 -18.26 11.71 0.68
N LEU A 89 -17.32 12.62 0.40
CA LEU A 89 -16.38 13.21 1.37
C LEU A 89 -16.83 14.60 1.89
N GLY A 90 -18.00 15.07 1.45
CA GLY A 90 -18.49 16.44 1.65
C GLY A 90 -19.58 16.64 2.70
N GLU A 91 -19.89 15.65 3.55
CA GLU A 91 -20.79 15.81 4.72
C GLU A 91 -20.08 15.58 6.06
#